data_AF-A0A956JLQ0-F1
#
_entry.id   AF-A0A956JLQ0-F1
#
_cell.length_a   1.000
_cell.length_b   1.000
_cell.length_c   1.000
_cell.angle_alpha   90.00
_cell.angle_beta   90.00
_cell.angle_gamma   90.00
#
_symmetry.space_group_name_H-M   'P 1'
#
loop_
_entity.id
_entity.type
_entity.pdbx_description
1 polymer ?
#
loop_
_entity_poly.entity_id
_entity_poly.type
_entity_poly.pdbx_seq_one_letter_code
_entity_poly.pdbx_strand_id
1 'polypeptide(L)'
;ITGALVGSSAAILSYIMCAAMNRSFISVIMGGFGSDGGAPAKGGGPAIEGEMKEIMADEVVELMQEAKSVVVVPGYGMAVAQAQHTVSEIAKVLRAKKVNFRFAIHPVAGRLPGHMNVLLAEANVPYDIVLEMEEINEDFPETDLVLVIGANDIVNPSAEDDPTSPIAGMPVLQVWKARDVIIMKRGRGTGYAGVQNPLFFKDNSRLLFGDAKKSVDTLLSKLRD
;
A
#
# COMPACT_ATOMS: atom_id res chain seq x y z
N ILE A 1 11.50 3.72 -37.12
CA ILE A 1 11.51 2.49 -36.27
C ILE A 1 11.57 2.86 -34.79
N THR A 2 12.62 3.54 -34.33
CA THR A 2 12.77 3.98 -32.92
C THR A 2 11.59 4.83 -32.41
N GLY A 3 11.12 5.82 -33.17
CA GLY A 3 9.98 6.65 -32.75
C GLY A 3 8.67 5.87 -32.56
N ALA A 4 8.39 4.89 -33.43
CA ALA A 4 7.20 4.05 -33.31
C ALA A 4 7.27 3.11 -32.11
N LEU A 5 8.45 2.56 -31.82
CA LEU A 5 8.67 1.67 -30.67
C LEU A 5 8.58 2.41 -29.33
N VAL A 6 9.19 3.60 -29.24
CA VAL A 6 9.07 4.43 -28.04
C VAL A 6 7.62 4.90 -27.84
N GLY A 7 6.94 5.29 -28.93
CA GLY A 7 5.54 5.70 -28.88
C GLY A 7 4.59 4.59 -28.44
N SER A 8 4.76 3.36 -28.95
CA SER A 8 3.93 2.23 -28.55
C SER A 8 4.16 1.83 -27.09
N SER A 9 5.42 1.82 -26.62
CA SER A 9 5.73 1.54 -25.20
C SER A 9 5.09 2.57 -24.27
N ALA A 10 5.19 3.87 -24.59
CA ALA A 10 4.57 4.92 -23.78
C ALA A 10 3.05 4.80 -23.74
N ALA A 11 2.42 4.48 -24.87
CA ALA A 11 0.97 4.28 -24.95
C ALA A 11 0.50 3.06 -24.13
N ILE A 12 1.19 1.93 -24.25
CA ILE A 12 0.89 0.70 -23.50
C ILE A 12 1.04 0.95 -22.00
N LEU A 13 2.15 1.57 -21.58
CA LEU A 13 2.39 1.88 -20.18
C LEU A 13 1.31 2.81 -19.62
N SER A 14 0.93 3.84 -20.38
CA SER A 14 -0.13 4.77 -20.00
C SER A 14 -1.48 4.07 -19.85
N TYR A 15 -1.80 3.14 -20.77
CA TYR A 15 -3.03 2.34 -20.70
C TYR A 15 -3.06 1.46 -19.44
N ILE A 16 -1.97 0.75 -19.14
CA ILE A 16 -1.86 -0.10 -17.95
C ILE A 16 -2.03 0.73 -16.66
N MET A 17 -1.40 1.91 -16.58
CA MET A 17 -1.59 2.80 -15.43
C MET A 17 -3.05 3.27 -15.29
N CYS A 18 -3.69 3.66 -16.39
CA CYS A 18 -5.09 4.11 -16.39
C CYS A 18 -6.03 2.99 -15.92
N ALA A 19 -5.83 1.77 -16.44
CA ALA A 19 -6.58 0.59 -16.03
C ALA A 19 -6.38 0.29 -14.52
N ALA A 20 -5.14 0.36 -14.03
CA ALA A 20 -4.84 0.15 -12.60
C ALA A 20 -5.41 1.24 -11.67
N MET A 21 -5.79 2.40 -12.20
CA MET A 21 -6.52 3.45 -11.47
C MET A 21 -8.04 3.36 -11.66
N ASN A 22 -8.52 2.40 -12.44
CA ASN A 22 -9.89 2.34 -12.95
C ASN A 22 -10.38 3.66 -13.58
N ARG A 23 -9.53 4.29 -14.40
CA ARG A 23 -9.84 5.52 -15.14
C ARG A 23 -9.57 5.35 -16.62
N SER A 24 -10.38 5.98 -17.47
CA SER A 24 -10.12 6.01 -18.91
C SER A 24 -8.96 6.95 -19.24
N PHE A 25 -8.15 6.60 -20.24
CA PHE A 25 -7.03 7.43 -20.70
C PHE A 25 -7.48 8.86 -21.07
N ILE A 26 -8.66 8.98 -21.68
CA ILE A 26 -9.26 10.26 -22.07
C ILE A 26 -9.63 11.09 -20.83
N SER A 27 -10.24 10.48 -19.81
CA SER A 27 -10.57 11.15 -18.54
C SER A 27 -9.33 11.73 -17.85
N VAL A 28 -8.22 10.99 -17.87
CA VAL A 28 -6.95 11.44 -17.28
C VAL A 28 -6.36 12.64 -18.03
N ILE A 29 -6.33 12.63 -19.36
CA ILE A 29 -5.74 13.71 -20.17
C ILE A 29 -6.64 14.96 -20.20
N MET A 30 -7.96 14.81 -20.25
CA MET A 30 -8.90 15.93 -20.33
C MET A 30 -9.25 16.53 -18.96
N GLY A 31 -8.62 16.07 -17.86
CA GLY A 31 -8.86 16.59 -16.51
C GLY A 31 -10.23 16.23 -15.94
N GLY A 32 -10.85 15.16 -16.44
CA GLY A 32 -12.14 14.66 -15.95
C GLY A 32 -11.97 14.08 -14.55
N PHE A 33 -12.40 14.82 -13.52
CA PHE A 33 -12.69 14.25 -12.22
C PHE A 33 -13.94 13.37 -12.37
N GLY A 34 -13.77 12.06 -12.24
CA GLY A 34 -14.85 11.09 -12.34
C GLY A 34 -14.58 10.06 -13.44
N SER A 35 -14.80 8.79 -13.09
CA SER A 35 -14.97 7.71 -14.06
C SER A 35 -16.04 8.10 -15.09
N ASP A 36 -15.87 7.64 -16.33
CA ASP A 36 -16.90 7.76 -17.37
C ASP A 36 -18.17 7.04 -16.89
N GLY A 37 -19.12 7.79 -16.30
CA GLY A 37 -20.45 7.29 -15.94
C GLY A 37 -20.99 7.62 -14.53
N GLY A 38 -20.22 8.25 -13.63
CA GLY A 38 -20.68 8.57 -12.28
C GLY A 38 -21.04 10.04 -12.09
N ALA A 39 -22.28 10.33 -11.67
CA ALA A 39 -22.68 11.65 -11.16
C ALA A 39 -21.70 12.13 -10.06
N PRO A 40 -21.50 13.45 -9.86
CA PRO A 40 -20.58 13.95 -8.84
C PRO A 40 -20.96 13.38 -7.48
N ALA A 41 -20.07 12.57 -6.90
CA ALA A 41 -20.24 12.03 -5.57
C ALA A 41 -20.30 13.21 -4.59
N LYS A 42 -21.50 13.48 -4.05
CA LYS A 42 -21.64 14.25 -2.81
C LYS A 42 -20.78 13.52 -1.78
N GLY A 43 -19.87 14.24 -1.11
CA GLY A 43 -18.95 13.70 -0.11
C GLY A 43 -19.66 13.13 1.12
N GLY A 44 -20.29 11.97 0.95
CA GLY A 44 -21.07 11.26 1.94
C GLY A 44 -21.11 9.79 1.55
N GLY A 45 -19.94 9.16 1.50
CA GLY A 45 -19.87 7.70 1.63
C GLY A 45 -20.48 7.28 2.98
N PRO A 46 -20.85 6.00 3.13
CA PRO A 46 -21.45 5.50 4.37
C PRO A 46 -20.65 5.95 5.60
N ALA A 47 -21.35 6.32 6.68
CA ALA A 47 -20.71 6.75 7.92
C ALA A 47 -19.72 5.66 8.35
N ILE A 48 -18.46 6.04 8.52
CA ILE A 48 -17.44 5.10 8.94
C ILE A 48 -17.67 4.81 10.42
N GLU A 49 -18.13 3.60 10.70
CA GLU A 49 -18.31 3.09 12.05
C GLU A 49 -16.97 2.54 12.59
N GLY A 50 -16.74 2.73 13.89
CA GLY A 50 -15.54 2.27 14.59
C GLY A 50 -14.64 3.40 15.07
N GLU A 51 -13.64 3.03 15.86
CA GLU A 51 -12.62 3.94 16.38
C GLU A 51 -11.25 3.59 15.80
N MET A 52 -10.45 4.62 15.51
CA MET A 52 -9.05 4.45 15.13
C MET A 52 -8.25 3.97 16.33
N LYS A 53 -7.82 2.71 16.30
CA LYS A 53 -7.01 2.10 17.37
C LYS A 53 -5.53 2.39 17.13
N GLU A 54 -4.89 3.11 18.04
CA GLU A 54 -3.44 3.37 17.99
C GLU A 54 -2.65 2.18 18.56
N ILE A 55 -1.40 2.01 18.12
CA ILE A 55 -0.47 1.00 18.65
C ILE A 55 0.92 1.61 18.80
N MET A 56 1.65 1.18 19.83
CA MET A 56 3.03 1.61 20.07
C MET A 56 4.05 0.72 19.37
N ALA A 57 5.26 1.22 19.16
CA ALA A 57 6.31 0.48 18.46
C ALA A 57 6.67 -0.85 19.14
N ASP A 58 6.61 -0.92 20.48
CA ASP A 58 6.88 -2.13 21.25
C ASP A 58 5.90 -3.26 20.91
N GLU A 59 4.60 -2.96 20.93
CA GLU A 59 3.54 -3.92 20.59
C GLU A 59 3.64 -4.37 19.12
N VAL A 60 4.05 -3.48 18.21
CA VAL A 60 4.29 -3.87 16.80
C VAL A 60 5.47 -4.85 16.70
N VAL A 61 6.52 -4.66 17.50
CA VAL A 61 7.65 -5.60 17.54
C VAL A 61 7.23 -6.96 18.09
N GLU A 62 6.39 -7.01 19.12
CA GLU A 62 5.82 -8.27 19.63
C GLU A 62 5.05 -9.02 18.53
N LEU A 63 4.16 -8.33 17.81
CA LEU A 63 3.44 -8.90 16.66
C LEU A 63 4.39 -9.41 15.57
N MET A 64 5.45 -8.65 15.26
CA MET A 64 6.46 -9.05 14.27
C MET A 64 7.27 -10.27 14.70
N GLN A 65 7.50 -10.46 16.00
CA GLN A 65 8.22 -11.62 16.55
C GLN A 65 7.35 -12.89 16.59
N GLU A 66 6.04 -12.73 16.79
CA GLU A 66 5.08 -13.84 16.82
C GLU A 66 4.62 -14.29 15.43
N ALA A 67 4.65 -13.39 14.44
CA ALA A 67 4.20 -13.66 13.09
C ALA A 67 5.08 -14.68 12.35
N LYS A 68 4.45 -15.63 11.66
CA LYS A 68 5.12 -16.58 10.76
C LYS A 68 5.10 -16.10 9.32
N SER A 69 4.11 -15.29 8.94
CA SER A 69 4.07 -14.58 7.65
C SER A 69 3.87 -13.09 7.83
N VAL A 70 4.78 -12.30 7.25
CA VAL A 70 4.74 -10.83 7.27
C VAL A 70 4.75 -10.31 5.84
N VAL A 71 3.80 -9.44 5.52
CA VAL A 71 3.73 -8.76 4.21
C VAL A 71 3.87 -7.26 4.41
N VAL A 72 4.78 -6.64 3.66
CA VAL A 72 4.91 -5.18 3.62
C VAL A 72 4.21 -4.63 2.38
N VAL A 73 3.35 -3.64 2.58
CA VAL A 73 2.75 -2.85 1.49
C VAL A 73 3.41 -1.47 1.46
N PRO A 74 4.42 -1.26 0.60
CA PRO A 74 5.08 0.02 0.48
C PRO A 74 4.23 1.03 -0.29
N GLY A 75 4.17 2.26 0.21
CA GLY A 75 3.51 3.38 -0.44
C GLY A 75 4.44 4.58 -0.63
N TYR A 76 3.87 5.66 -1.18
CA TYR A 76 4.61 6.89 -1.43
C TYR A 76 5.25 7.49 -0.16
N GLY A 77 4.62 7.32 1.00
CA GLY A 77 5.19 7.80 2.27
C GLY A 77 6.52 7.13 2.63
N MET A 78 6.71 5.86 2.26
CA MET A 78 8.00 5.16 2.44
C MET A 78 9.10 5.79 1.57
N ALA A 79 8.76 6.11 0.32
CA ALA A 79 9.67 6.75 -0.62
C ALA A 79 10.08 8.16 -0.17
N VAL A 80 9.11 8.98 0.27
CA VAL A 80 9.39 10.34 0.77
C VAL A 80 10.31 10.31 1.99
N ALA A 81 10.11 9.33 2.88
CA ALA A 81 10.92 9.19 4.10
C ALA A 81 12.27 8.52 3.85
N GLN A 82 12.51 7.94 2.66
CA GLN A 82 13.71 7.16 2.35
C GLN A 82 13.92 5.99 3.32
N ALA A 83 12.84 5.25 3.57
CA ALA A 83 12.79 4.15 4.55
C ALA A 83 13.12 2.76 3.96
N GLN A 84 13.29 2.64 2.64
CA GLN A 84 13.45 1.37 1.92
C GLN A 84 14.62 0.51 2.43
N HIS A 85 15.75 1.14 2.79
CA HIS A 85 16.92 0.43 3.29
C HIS A 85 16.66 -0.21 4.67
N THR A 86 16.03 0.54 5.58
CA THR A 86 15.70 0.01 6.91
C THR A 86 14.69 -1.14 6.81
N VAL A 87 13.69 -1.03 5.93
CA VAL A 87 12.72 -2.11 5.70
C VAL A 87 13.40 -3.35 5.10
N SER A 88 14.37 -3.18 4.20
CA SER A 88 15.21 -4.28 3.68
C SER A 88 16.01 -4.97 4.80
N GLU A 89 16.55 -4.21 5.76
CA GLU A 89 17.22 -4.78 6.93
C GLU A 89 16.26 -5.54 7.85
N ILE A 90 15.05 -5.04 8.07
CA ILE A 90 13.99 -5.77 8.81
C ILE A 90 13.68 -7.10 8.10
N ALA A 91 13.54 -7.08 6.77
CA ALA A 91 13.29 -8.28 5.98
C ALA A 91 14.39 -9.32 6.21
N LYS A 92 15.66 -8.91 6.22
CA LYS A 92 16.80 -9.80 6.50
C LYS A 92 16.73 -10.41 7.90
N VAL A 93 16.45 -9.60 8.93
CA VAL A 93 16.34 -10.05 10.32
C VAL A 93 15.23 -11.09 10.48
N LEU A 94 14.04 -10.82 9.94
CA LEU A 94 12.90 -11.74 10.06
C LEU A 94 13.08 -13.01 9.21
N ARG A 95 13.64 -12.90 8.01
CA ARG A 95 13.96 -14.08 7.18
C ARG A 95 15.02 -14.97 7.82
N ALA A 96 16.00 -14.40 8.53
CA ALA A 96 16.97 -15.19 9.30
C ALA A 96 16.29 -16.01 10.42
N LYS A 97 15.16 -15.52 10.94
CA LYS A 97 14.29 -16.23 11.89
C LYS A 97 13.26 -17.15 11.21
N LYS A 98 13.39 -17.40 9.90
CA LYS A 98 12.50 -18.23 9.06
C LYS A 98 11.07 -17.72 8.92
N VAL A 99 10.84 -16.43 9.15
CA VAL A 99 9.56 -15.78 8.86
C VAL A 99 9.40 -15.65 7.34
N ASN A 100 8.22 -15.98 6.82
CA ASN A 100 7.87 -15.75 5.42
C ASN A 100 7.59 -14.25 5.20
N PHE A 101 8.64 -13.52 4.85
CA PHE A 101 8.61 -12.06 4.65
C PHE A 101 8.54 -11.70 3.17
N ARG A 102 7.51 -10.96 2.76
CA ARG A 102 7.24 -10.59 1.37
C ARG A 102 6.83 -9.12 1.23
N PHE A 103 6.97 -8.57 0.04
CA PHE A 103 6.47 -7.27 -0.34
C PHE A 103 5.31 -7.42 -1.32
N ALA A 104 4.24 -6.66 -1.10
CA ALA A 104 3.08 -6.60 -1.98
C ALA A 104 3.07 -5.26 -2.71
N ILE A 105 3.27 -5.29 -4.03
CA ILE A 105 3.38 -4.09 -4.85
C ILE A 105 2.05 -3.83 -5.57
N HIS A 106 1.52 -2.64 -5.36
CA HIS A 106 0.42 -2.14 -6.15
C HIS A 106 0.95 -1.47 -7.44
N PRO A 107 0.37 -1.71 -8.63
CA PRO A 107 0.90 -1.19 -9.90
C PRO A 107 1.08 0.34 -9.94
N VAL A 108 0.21 1.07 -9.22
CA VAL A 108 0.26 2.54 -9.09
C VAL A 108 0.79 3.02 -7.72
N ALA A 109 1.50 2.18 -6.98
CA ALA A 109 2.17 2.61 -5.75
C ALA A 109 3.25 3.67 -6.05
N GLY A 110 3.14 4.83 -5.40
CA GLY A 110 4.12 5.91 -5.52
C GLY A 110 3.68 7.06 -6.42
N ARG A 111 4.58 7.50 -7.30
CA ARG A 111 4.40 8.64 -8.23
C ARG A 111 4.92 8.39 -9.64
N LEU A 112 5.50 7.21 -9.87
CA LEU A 112 6.05 6.78 -11.15
C LEU A 112 5.64 5.31 -11.36
N PRO A 113 5.44 4.86 -12.62
CA PRO A 113 5.32 3.42 -12.89
C PRO A 113 6.51 2.66 -12.29
N GLY A 114 6.24 1.57 -11.55
CA GLY A 114 7.29 0.74 -10.94
C GLY A 114 8.14 1.45 -9.87
N HIS A 115 7.67 2.58 -9.32
CA HIS A 115 8.43 3.37 -8.35
C HIS A 115 8.91 2.51 -7.17
N MET A 116 8.02 1.68 -6.59
CA MET A 116 8.39 0.84 -5.46
C MET A 116 9.39 -0.25 -5.86
N ASN A 117 9.24 -0.88 -7.03
CA ASN A 117 10.17 -1.91 -7.52
C ASN A 117 11.59 -1.35 -7.64
N VAL A 118 11.75 -0.13 -8.18
CA VAL A 118 13.07 0.53 -8.31
C VAL A 118 13.68 0.82 -6.94
N LEU A 119 12.91 1.36 -5.99
CA LEU A 119 13.43 1.65 -4.64
C LEU A 119 13.80 0.38 -3.86
N LEU A 120 13.03 -0.69 -4.02
CA LEU A 120 13.34 -1.97 -3.39
C LEU A 120 14.58 -2.60 -4.02
N ALA A 121 14.75 -2.50 -5.35
CA ALA A 121 15.97 -2.92 -6.04
C ALA A 121 17.20 -2.12 -5.56
N GLU A 122 17.08 -0.79 -5.42
CA GLU A 122 18.12 0.07 -4.83
C GLU A 122 18.48 -0.36 -3.39
N ALA A 123 17.49 -0.77 -2.61
CA ALA A 123 17.67 -1.32 -1.26
C ALA A 123 18.16 -2.77 -1.23
N ASN A 124 18.55 -3.34 -2.37
CA ASN A 124 19.01 -4.73 -2.54
C ASN A 124 17.99 -5.76 -2.01
N VAL A 125 16.70 -5.49 -2.18
CA VAL A 125 15.65 -6.46 -1.88
C VAL A 125 15.62 -7.51 -3.00
N PRO A 126 15.70 -8.81 -2.66
CA PRO A 126 15.61 -9.88 -3.64
C PRO A 126 14.24 -9.88 -4.37
N TYR A 127 14.24 -10.06 -5.69
CA TYR A 127 13.01 -10.03 -6.49
C TYR A 127 12.04 -11.18 -6.17
N ASP A 128 12.52 -12.30 -5.64
CA ASP A 128 11.69 -13.47 -5.26
C ASP A 128 10.70 -13.18 -4.11
N ILE A 129 10.97 -12.12 -3.34
CA ILE A 129 10.09 -11.70 -2.23
C ILE A 129 9.31 -10.42 -2.57
N VAL A 130 9.35 -9.96 -3.82
CA VAL A 130 8.58 -8.81 -4.30
C VAL A 130 7.51 -9.33 -5.24
N LEU A 131 6.26 -9.34 -4.77
CA LEU A 131 5.12 -9.88 -5.49
C LEU A 131 4.22 -8.74 -5.96
N GLU A 132 3.68 -8.91 -7.16
CA GLU A 132 2.67 -8.00 -7.70
C GLU A 132 1.30 -8.29 -7.05
N MET A 133 0.42 -7.29 -7.06
CA MET A 133 -0.89 -7.36 -6.41
C MET A 133 -1.73 -8.59 -6.80
N GLU A 134 -1.71 -8.97 -8.08
CA GLU A 134 -2.46 -10.14 -8.59
C GLU A 134 -1.93 -11.46 -8.03
N GLU A 135 -0.65 -11.52 -7.69
CA GLU A 135 0.01 -12.73 -7.20
C GLU A 135 -0.19 -12.92 -5.69
N ILE A 136 -0.34 -11.83 -4.93
CA ILE A 136 -0.33 -11.88 -3.45
C ILE A 136 -1.71 -11.65 -2.81
N ASN A 137 -2.70 -11.16 -3.56
CA ASN A 137 -4.02 -10.86 -2.98
C ASN A 137 -4.72 -12.11 -2.39
N GLU A 138 -4.50 -13.28 -2.97
CA GLU A 138 -5.06 -14.56 -2.49
C GLU A 138 -4.38 -15.05 -1.20
N ASP A 139 -3.19 -14.54 -0.87
CA ASP A 139 -2.41 -14.95 0.29
C ASP A 139 -2.72 -14.15 1.56
N PHE A 140 -3.42 -13.01 1.45
CA PHE A 140 -3.76 -12.18 2.62
C PHE A 140 -4.54 -12.93 3.71
N PRO A 141 -5.54 -13.78 3.41
CA PRO A 141 -6.24 -14.58 4.43
C PRO A 141 -5.33 -15.47 5.29
N GLU A 142 -4.18 -15.90 4.76
CA GLU A 142 -3.20 -16.74 5.48
C GLU A 142 -2.03 -15.92 6.06
N THR A 143 -2.06 -14.59 5.92
CA THR A 143 -1.00 -13.70 6.39
C THR A 143 -1.26 -13.26 7.84
N ASP A 144 -0.27 -13.48 8.71
CA ASP A 144 -0.37 -13.12 10.13
C ASP A 144 -0.31 -11.60 10.35
N LEU A 145 0.58 -10.91 9.63
CA LEU A 145 0.83 -9.49 9.84
C LEU A 145 1.08 -8.75 8.53
N VAL A 146 0.35 -7.65 8.32
CA VAL A 146 0.58 -6.71 7.22
C VAL A 146 1.07 -5.38 7.74
N LEU A 147 2.20 -4.90 7.22
CA LEU A 147 2.73 -3.55 7.49
C LEU A 147 2.47 -2.64 6.29
N VAL A 148 1.51 -1.73 6.43
CA VAL A 148 1.19 -0.72 5.41
C VAL A 148 2.03 0.53 5.66
N ILE A 149 3.06 0.76 4.85
CA ILE A 149 4.06 1.82 5.07
C ILE A 149 3.82 2.99 4.12
N GLY A 150 3.10 4.01 4.60
CA GLY A 150 2.88 5.23 3.81
C GLY A 150 2.02 5.05 2.56
N ALA A 151 1.18 4.00 2.53
CA ALA A 151 0.13 3.79 1.53
C ALA A 151 -1.23 4.19 2.11
N ASN A 152 -2.17 4.59 1.24
CA ASN A 152 -3.54 4.91 1.65
C ASN A 152 -4.56 4.41 0.62
N ASP A 153 -4.60 5.04 -0.57
CA ASP A 153 -5.65 4.75 -1.56
C ASP A 153 -5.57 3.31 -2.10
N ILE A 154 -4.36 2.76 -2.27
CA ILE A 154 -4.11 1.42 -2.80
C ILE A 154 -4.47 0.26 -1.86
N VAL A 155 -4.86 0.58 -0.62
CA VAL A 155 -5.33 -0.39 0.40
C VAL A 155 -6.71 -0.02 0.91
N ASN A 156 -7.45 0.83 0.19
CA ASN A 156 -8.72 1.38 0.65
C ASN A 156 -9.89 0.48 0.23
N PRO A 157 -10.63 -0.15 1.19
CA PRO A 157 -11.77 -1.00 0.90
C PRO A 157 -12.91 -0.30 0.14
N SER A 158 -13.02 1.03 0.25
CA SER A 158 -14.02 1.81 -0.49
C SER A 158 -13.90 1.70 -2.00
N ALA A 159 -12.78 1.19 -2.53
CA ALA A 159 -12.69 0.87 -3.94
C ALA A 159 -13.60 -0.30 -4.37
N GLU A 160 -13.87 -1.24 -3.46
CA GLU A 160 -14.74 -2.40 -3.71
C GLU A 160 -16.13 -2.22 -3.09
N ASP A 161 -16.19 -1.70 -1.88
CA ASP A 161 -17.40 -1.68 -1.06
C ASP A 161 -18.34 -0.48 -1.34
N ASP A 162 -17.81 0.62 -1.89
CA ASP A 162 -18.56 1.87 -2.09
C ASP A 162 -18.57 2.30 -3.57
N PRO A 163 -19.66 2.00 -4.31
CA PRO A 163 -19.82 2.41 -5.71
C PRO A 163 -19.81 3.93 -5.93
N THR A 164 -20.03 4.72 -4.88
CA THR A 164 -20.03 6.19 -4.94
C THR A 164 -18.66 6.80 -4.68
N SER A 165 -17.70 5.98 -4.26
CA SER A 165 -16.33 6.42 -3.98
C SER A 165 -15.63 6.90 -5.27
N PRO A 166 -14.86 8.01 -5.22
CA PRO A 166 -13.97 8.43 -6.30
C PRO A 166 -12.98 7.38 -6.78
N ILE A 167 -12.72 6.35 -5.97
CA ILE A 167 -11.84 5.21 -6.29
C ILE A 167 -12.60 3.91 -6.54
N ALA A 168 -13.92 3.97 -6.71
CA ALA A 168 -14.75 2.78 -6.96
C ALA A 168 -14.25 2.01 -8.20
N GLY A 169 -14.12 0.69 -8.07
CA GLY A 169 -13.60 -0.23 -9.07
C GLY A 169 -12.09 -0.20 -9.29
N MET A 170 -11.33 0.64 -8.57
CA MET A 170 -9.87 0.56 -8.56
C MET A 170 -9.45 -0.77 -7.93
N PRO A 171 -8.66 -1.62 -8.59
CA PRO A 171 -8.12 -2.80 -7.94
C PRO A 171 -7.25 -2.34 -6.77
N VAL A 172 -7.30 -3.04 -5.64
CA VAL A 172 -6.57 -2.67 -4.42
C VAL A 172 -5.97 -3.90 -3.75
N LEU A 173 -4.98 -3.68 -2.89
CA LEU A 173 -4.44 -4.74 -2.03
C LEU A 173 -5.42 -4.99 -0.88
N GLN A 174 -5.97 -6.20 -0.81
CA GLN A 174 -7.03 -6.59 0.12
C GLN A 174 -6.48 -6.92 1.51
N VAL A 175 -5.64 -6.03 2.05
CA VAL A 175 -4.88 -6.20 3.30
C VAL A 175 -5.77 -6.47 4.50
N TRP A 176 -7.03 -6.01 4.47
CA TRP A 176 -8.01 -6.24 5.53
C TRP A 176 -8.39 -7.70 5.72
N LYS A 177 -8.04 -8.59 4.78
CA LYS A 177 -8.22 -10.03 4.92
C LYS A 177 -7.16 -10.70 5.80
N ALA A 178 -6.04 -10.01 6.10
CA ALA A 178 -5.01 -10.52 6.99
C ALA A 178 -5.43 -10.50 8.46
N ARG A 179 -4.72 -11.27 9.29
CA ARG A 179 -5.01 -11.39 10.71
C ARG A 179 -4.81 -10.07 11.45
N ASP A 180 -3.67 -9.41 11.26
CA ASP A 180 -3.35 -8.09 11.84
C ASP A 180 -2.82 -7.13 10.77
N VAL A 181 -3.29 -5.87 10.78
CA VAL A 181 -2.87 -4.83 9.84
C VAL A 181 -2.37 -3.60 10.60
N ILE A 182 -1.10 -3.25 10.40
CA ILE A 182 -0.48 -2.07 11.01
C ILE A 182 -0.28 -1.00 9.95
N ILE A 183 -0.96 0.14 10.11
CA ILE A 183 -0.88 1.27 9.21
C ILE A 183 0.10 2.31 9.78
N MET A 184 1.22 2.51 9.09
CA MET A 184 2.26 3.46 9.46
C MET A 184 2.08 4.78 8.70
N LYS A 185 1.70 5.84 9.40
CA LYS A 185 1.49 7.18 8.81
C LYS A 185 1.68 8.31 9.83
N ARG A 186 1.85 9.55 9.35
CA ARG A 186 2.13 10.72 10.21
C ARG A 186 0.93 11.26 10.99
N GLY A 187 -0.29 10.99 10.55
CA GLY A 187 -1.50 11.57 11.16
C GLY A 187 -2.78 11.00 10.55
N ARG A 188 -3.93 11.60 10.84
CA ARG A 188 -5.26 11.06 10.47
C ARG A 188 -5.80 11.49 9.10
N GLY A 189 -5.03 12.28 8.34
CA GLY A 189 -5.45 12.82 7.04
C GLY A 189 -5.69 11.78 5.94
N THR A 190 -6.30 12.24 4.84
CA THR A 190 -6.67 11.47 3.64
C THR A 190 -5.49 11.24 2.70
N GLY A 191 -5.70 10.37 1.70
CA GLY A 191 -4.74 10.06 0.64
C GLY A 191 -4.81 11.08 -0.51
N TYR A 192 -4.30 10.67 -1.68
CA TYR A 192 -4.31 11.52 -2.86
C TYR A 192 -5.73 11.72 -3.39
N ALA A 193 -6.56 10.69 -3.34
CA ALA A 193 -7.95 10.75 -3.75
C ALA A 193 -8.85 11.60 -2.83
N GLY A 194 -8.34 12.10 -1.70
CA GLY A 194 -9.12 12.93 -0.77
C GLY A 194 -10.23 12.20 -0.03
N VAL A 195 -10.27 10.87 -0.12
CA VAL A 195 -11.27 10.03 0.56
C VAL A 195 -10.72 9.52 1.90
N GLN A 196 -11.62 9.35 2.86
CA GLN A 196 -11.32 8.66 4.10
C GLN A 196 -11.22 7.14 3.83
N ASN A 197 -10.39 6.45 4.60
CA ASN A 197 -10.13 5.02 4.39
C ASN A 197 -10.77 4.20 5.53
N PRO A 198 -11.81 3.39 5.25
CA PRO A 198 -12.45 2.53 6.25
C PRO A 198 -11.50 1.50 6.87
N LEU A 199 -10.39 1.14 6.21
CA LEU A 199 -9.37 0.25 6.77
C LEU A 199 -8.92 0.70 8.16
N PHE A 200 -8.81 2.01 8.39
CA PHE A 200 -8.29 2.55 9.65
C PHE A 200 -9.21 2.29 10.86
N PHE A 201 -10.41 1.79 10.63
CA PHE A 201 -11.45 1.58 11.63
C PHE A 201 -11.82 0.10 11.80
N LYS A 202 -11.25 -0.80 10.98
CA LYS A 202 -11.49 -2.23 11.09
C LYS A 202 -10.87 -2.80 12.36
N ASP A 203 -11.47 -3.85 12.90
CA ASP A 203 -11.07 -4.42 14.19
C ASP A 203 -9.67 -5.02 14.23
N ASN A 204 -9.19 -5.55 13.10
CA ASN A 204 -7.84 -6.07 12.91
C ASN A 204 -6.81 -5.00 12.54
N SER A 205 -7.22 -3.73 12.44
CA SER A 205 -6.34 -2.64 12.03
C SER A 205 -5.87 -1.81 13.22
N ARG A 206 -4.60 -1.41 13.19
CA ARG A 206 -3.99 -0.50 14.17
C ARG A 206 -3.16 0.56 13.47
N LEU A 207 -3.08 1.76 14.05
CA LEU A 207 -2.29 2.86 13.51
C LEU A 207 -1.04 3.11 14.34
N LEU A 208 0.12 3.01 13.70
CA LEU A 208 1.39 3.45 14.26
C LEU A 208 1.69 4.85 13.72
N PHE A 209 1.48 5.87 14.57
CA PHE A 209 1.71 7.25 14.17
C PHE A 209 3.20 7.62 14.21
N GLY A 210 3.69 8.25 13.14
CA GLY A 210 5.07 8.71 13.06
C GLY A 210 5.55 9.02 11.66
N ASP A 211 6.76 9.57 11.57
CA ASP A 211 7.52 9.58 10.33
C ASP A 211 7.91 8.14 9.97
N ALA A 212 7.73 7.74 8.71
CA ALA A 212 7.89 6.35 8.30
C ALA A 212 9.30 5.83 8.59
N LYS A 213 10.35 6.63 8.31
CA LYS A 213 11.74 6.24 8.54
C LYS A 213 12.02 6.08 10.03
N LYS A 214 11.67 7.08 10.85
CA LYS A 214 11.86 7.00 12.30
C LYS A 214 11.14 5.80 12.92
N SER A 215 9.92 5.52 12.48
CA SER A 215 9.15 4.38 12.97
C SER A 215 9.82 3.06 12.58
N VAL A 216 10.22 2.86 11.31
CA VAL A 216 10.90 1.61 10.92
C VAL A 216 12.28 1.47 11.56
N ASP A 217 13.02 2.56 11.76
CA ASP A 217 14.33 2.54 12.45
C ASP A 217 14.16 2.07 13.90
N THR A 218 13.10 2.54 14.57
CA THR A 218 12.74 2.13 15.93
C THR A 218 12.39 0.64 15.99
N LEU A 219 11.58 0.15 15.04
CA LEU A 219 11.22 -1.27 14.94
C LEU A 219 12.46 -2.13 14.70
N LEU A 220 13.35 -1.73 13.78
CA LEU A 220 14.58 -2.46 13.48
C LEU A 220 15.50 -2.55 14.70
N SER A 221 15.67 -1.45 15.45
CA SER A 221 16.49 -1.44 16.67
C SER A 221 15.96 -2.47 17.66
N LYS A 222 14.66 -2.41 17.97
CA LYS A 222 14.01 -3.30 18.94
C LYS A 222 13.94 -4.76 18.50
N LEU A 223 13.97 -5.05 17.20
CA LEU A 223 14.01 -6.42 16.68
C LEU A 223 15.40 -7.08 16.80
N ARG A 224 16.45 -6.26 16.92
CA ARG A 224 17.84 -6.70 17.07
C ARG A 224 18.26 -6.87 18.53
N ASP A 225 17.60 -6.14 19.43
CA ASP A 225 17.70 -6.31 20.88
C ASP A 225 17.11 -7.68 21.31
#